data_AF-A0A7K3R1B1-F1
#
_entry.id   AF-A0A7K3R1B1-F1
#
_cell.length_a   1.000
_cell.length_b   1.000
_cell.length_c   1.000
_cell.angle_alpha   90.00
_cell.angle_beta   90.00
_cell.angle_gamma   90.00
#
_symmetry.space_group_name_H-M   'P 1'
#
loop_
_entity.id
_entity.type
_entity.pdbx_description
1 polymer ?
#
loop_
_entity_poly.entity_id
_entity_poly.type
_entity_poly.pdbx_seq_one_letter_code
_entity_poly.pdbx_strand_id
1 'polypeptide(L)'
;MARRRDRAAVNVLDPSPAPPTAPSHTVPGRLAHLVPVLREVGDLKRVRGAGWRGSVAERAFRGAWADLVRGAPVREIADRECA
;
A
#
# COMPACT_ATOMS: atom_id res chain seq x y z
N MET A 1 38.84 -6.09 28.71
CA MET A 1 38.25 -4.77 29.04
C MET A 1 37.96 -4.03 27.72
N ALA A 2 36.82 -4.28 27.08
CA ALA A 2 35.57 -3.53 27.23
C ALA A 2 35.69 -2.03 26.89
N ARG A 3 35.49 -1.68 25.61
CA ARG A 3 35.03 -0.34 25.21
C ARG A 3 33.75 -0.49 24.38
N ARG A 4 32.66 -0.51 25.12
CA ARG A 4 31.27 -0.25 24.72
C ARG A 4 31.09 1.27 24.70
N ARG A 5 30.31 1.81 23.74
CA ARG A 5 29.85 3.21 23.50
C ARG A 5 30.26 3.62 22.07
N ASP A 6 29.40 4.07 21.17
CA ASP A 6 27.99 4.45 21.21
C ASP A 6 27.40 4.22 19.81
N ARG A 7 26.32 3.44 19.71
CA ARG A 7 25.55 3.24 18.48
C ARG A 7 24.19 3.93 18.63
N ALA A 8 24.20 5.14 19.17
CA ALA A 8 23.01 5.94 19.46
C ALA A 8 23.00 7.19 18.58
N ALA A 9 22.73 6.98 17.30
CA ALA A 9 22.28 8.03 16.39
C ALA A 9 21.37 7.39 15.34
N VAL A 10 20.32 6.71 15.80
CA VAL A 10 19.18 6.40 14.94
C VAL A 10 18.39 7.70 14.89
N ASN A 11 18.54 8.41 13.78
CA ASN A 11 17.75 9.60 13.45
C ASN A 11 16.29 9.34 13.80
N VAL A 12 15.78 10.11 14.76
CA VAL A 12 14.36 10.35 14.94
C VAL A 12 13.91 11.03 13.64
N LEU A 13 13.36 10.23 12.73
CA LEU A 13 12.57 10.74 11.62
C LEU A 13 11.44 11.55 12.24
N ASP A 14 11.48 12.85 11.99
CA ASP A 14 10.33 13.74 12.07
C ASP A 14 9.10 12.99 11.51
N PRO A 15 7.95 12.90 12.22
CA PRO A 15 6.75 12.31 11.66
C PRO A 15 6.40 13.09 10.39
N SER A 16 6.70 12.49 9.24
CA SER A 16 6.24 12.96 7.93
C SER A 16 4.78 13.38 8.09
N PRO A 17 4.40 14.60 7.66
CA PRO A 17 3.02 15.05 7.79
C PRO A 17 2.12 13.97 7.20
N ALA A 18 1.07 13.61 7.92
CA ALA A 18 0.09 12.63 7.48
C ALA A 18 -0.22 12.90 6.01
N PRO A 19 -0.16 11.88 5.12
CA PRO A 19 -0.44 12.10 3.71
C PRO A 19 -1.81 12.80 3.61
N PRO A 20 -1.97 13.78 2.70
CA PRO A 20 -3.25 14.43 2.51
C PRO A 20 -4.28 13.31 2.33
N THR A 21 -5.27 13.25 3.23
CA THR A 21 -6.33 12.24 3.21
C THR A 21 -6.89 12.24 1.80
N ALA A 22 -6.56 11.21 1.02
CA ALA A 22 -6.98 11.12 -0.35
C ALA A 22 -8.51 11.28 -0.39
N PRO A 23 -9.06 12.04 -1.34
CA PRO A 23 -10.50 12.23 -1.41
C PRO A 23 -11.16 10.85 -1.47
N SER A 24 -12.01 10.55 -0.49
CA SER A 24 -12.79 9.32 -0.51
C SER A 24 -13.80 9.41 -1.65
N HIS A 25 -13.47 8.78 -2.77
CA HIS A 25 -14.36 8.72 -3.92
C HIS A 25 -15.59 7.89 -3.54
N THR A 26 -16.70 8.56 -3.28
CA THR A 26 -17.98 7.89 -3.06
C THR A 26 -18.45 7.31 -4.38
N VAL A 27 -18.68 6.00 -4.43
CA VAL A 27 -19.27 5.35 -5.60
C VAL A 27 -20.72 5.83 -5.73
N PRO A 28 -21.13 6.42 -6.86
CA PRO A 28 -22.53 6.82 -7.06
C PRO A 28 -23.46 5.62 -6.83
N GLY A 29 -24.59 5.80 -6.13
CA GLY A 29 -25.47 4.69 -5.74
C GLY A 29 -25.91 3.78 -6.89
N ARG A 30 -26.08 4.35 -8.10
CA ARG A 30 -26.39 3.58 -9.32
C ARG A 30 -25.30 2.61 -9.75
N LEU A 31 -24.04 2.84 -9.37
CA LEU A 31 -22.89 2.00 -9.72
C LEU A 31 -22.50 1.04 -8.59
N ALA A 32 -23.12 1.15 -7.40
CA ALA A 32 -22.76 0.34 -6.24
C ALA A 32 -22.88 -1.16 -6.52
N HIS A 33 -23.89 -1.58 -7.27
CA HIS A 33 -24.09 -2.99 -7.65
C HIS A 33 -23.02 -3.53 -8.61
N LEU A 34 -22.26 -2.66 -9.29
CA LEU A 34 -21.19 -3.05 -10.21
C LEU A 34 -19.84 -3.23 -9.50
N VAL A 35 -19.71 -2.79 -8.25
CA VAL A 35 -18.45 -2.82 -7.50
C VAL A 35 -17.80 -4.22 -7.50
N PRO A 36 -18.53 -5.33 -7.26
CA PRO A 36 -17.94 -6.67 -7.32
C PRO A 36 -17.33 -7.01 -8.70
N VAL A 37 -18.07 -6.74 -9.78
CA VAL A 37 -17.61 -7.01 -11.16
C VAL A 37 -16.40 -6.14 -11.52
N LEU A 38 -16.41 -4.87 -11.11
CA LEU A 38 -15.30 -3.96 -11.38
C LEU A 38 -14.01 -4.38 -10.64
N ARG A 39 -14.14 -4.99 -9.46
CA ARG A 39 -13.01 -5.60 -8.73
C ARG A 39 -12.43 -6.78 -9.50
N GLU A 40 -13.27 -7.72 -9.93
CA GLU A 40 -12.85 -8.89 -10.73
C GLU A 40 -12.09 -8.45 -12.00
N VAL A 41 -12.58 -7.42 -12.70
CA VAL A 41 -11.91 -6.84 -13.86
C VAL A 41 -10.57 -6.20 -13.48
N GLY A 42 -10.48 -5.55 -12.33
CA GLY A 42 -9.23 -5.01 -11.77
C GLY A 42 -8.19 -6.09 -11.51
N ASP A 43 -8.59 -7.21 -10.93
CA ASP A 43 -7.72 -8.34 -10.64
C ASP A 43 -7.23 -9.02 -11.91
N LEU A 44 -8.11 -9.22 -12.89
CA LEU A 44 -7.71 -9.73 -14.20
C LEU A 44 -6.67 -8.83 -14.89
N LYS A 45 -6.80 -7.51 -14.76
CA LYS A 45 -5.79 -6.56 -15.27
C LYS A 45 -4.45 -6.71 -14.55
N ARG A 46 -4.45 -6.92 -13.23
CA ARG A 46 -3.24 -7.15 -12.44
C ARG A 46 -2.55 -8.44 -12.86
N VAL A 47 -3.30 -9.54 -13.00
CA VAL A 47 -2.76 -10.85 -13.44
C VAL A 47 -2.21 -10.76 -14.85
N ARG A 48 -2.97 -10.19 -15.79
CA ARG A 48 -2.55 -10.05 -17.20
C ARG A 48 -1.27 -9.23 -17.34
N GLY A 49 -1.13 -8.16 -16.55
CA GLY A 49 0.01 -7.25 -16.63
C GLY A 49 1.18 -7.61 -15.72
N ALA A 50 1.09 -8.62 -14.86
CA ALA A 50 2.04 -8.85 -13.77
C ALA A 50 3.50 -9.01 -14.24
N GLY A 51 3.72 -9.59 -15.42
CA GLY A 51 5.05 -9.76 -15.99
C GLY A 51 5.67 -8.52 -16.64
N TRP A 52 4.92 -7.40 -16.71
CA TRP A 52 5.39 -6.18 -17.39
C TRP A 52 5.94 -5.17 -16.38
N ARG A 53 7.04 -4.51 -16.76
CA ARG A 53 7.59 -3.39 -15.98
C ARG A 53 6.58 -2.24 -15.94
N GLY A 54 6.42 -1.66 -14.76
CA GLY A 54 5.48 -0.60 -14.48
C GLY A 54 4.03 -1.07 -14.43
N SER A 55 3.76 -2.38 -14.34
CA SER A 55 2.40 -2.91 -14.25
C SER A 55 1.66 -2.41 -13.01
N VAL A 56 0.32 -2.52 -13.04
CA VAL A 56 -0.52 -2.19 -11.88
C VAL A 56 -0.13 -3.05 -10.67
N ALA A 57 0.16 -4.34 -10.90
CA ALA A 57 0.62 -5.25 -9.86
C ALA A 57 1.98 -4.83 -9.27
N GLU A 58 2.95 -4.42 -10.10
CA GLU A 58 4.25 -3.95 -9.61
C GLU A 58 4.12 -2.68 -8.77
N ARG A 59 3.30 -1.72 -9.20
CA ARG A 59 3.09 -0.47 -8.45
C ARG A 59 2.38 -0.72 -7.12
N ALA A 60 1.35 -1.58 -7.12
CA ALA A 60 0.64 -1.98 -5.91
C ALA A 60 1.59 -2.68 -4.91
N PHE A 61 2.36 -3.66 -5.39
CA PHE A 61 3.36 -4.36 -4.58
C PHE A 61 4.38 -3.39 -3.96
N ARG A 62 4.94 -2.46 -4.75
CA ARG A 62 5.92 -1.47 -4.24
C ARG A 62 5.33 -0.59 -3.14
N GLY A 63 4.07 -0.17 -3.29
CA GLY A 63 3.36 0.61 -2.27
C GLY A 63 3.16 -0.18 -0.97
N ALA A 64 2.56 -1.36 -1.08
CA ALA A 64 2.31 -2.25 0.06
C ALA A 64 3.62 -2.65 0.77
N TRP A 65 4.68 -2.94 0.02
CA TRP A 65 6.00 -3.26 0.58
C TRP A 65 6.60 -2.08 1.34
N ALA A 66 6.49 -0.87 0.81
CA ALA A 66 6.99 0.32 1.48
C ALA A 66 6.22 0.58 2.80
N ASP A 67 4.91 0.37 2.82
CA ASP A 67 4.08 0.50 4.03
C ASP A 67 4.46 -0.56 5.07
N LEU A 68 4.67 -1.81 4.65
CA LEU A 68 5.14 -2.90 5.52
C LEU A 68 6.49 -2.56 6.17
N VAL A 69 7.45 -2.08 5.37
CA VAL A 69 8.79 -1.69 5.88
C VAL A 69 8.71 -0.51 6.87
N ARG A 70 7.71 0.37 6.74
CA ARG A 70 7.43 1.45 7.71
C ARG A 70 6.71 0.99 8.97
N GLY A 71 6.31 -0.29 9.06
CA GLY A 71 5.64 -0.86 10.22
C GLY A 71 4.12 -0.66 10.23
N ALA A 72 3.50 -0.35 9.10
CA ALA A 72 2.04 -0.30 9.03
C ALA A 72 1.42 -1.69 9.29
N PRO A 73 0.18 -1.76 9.82
CA PRO A 73 -0.45 -3.03 10.18
C PRO A 73 -0.66 -3.95 8.98
N VAL A 74 -0.10 -5.16 9.03
CA VAL A 74 -0.16 -6.14 7.92
C VAL A 74 -1.59 -6.44 7.49
N ARG A 75 -2.52 -6.54 8.46
CA ARG A 75 -3.93 -6.83 8.19
C ARG A 75 -4.58 -5.73 7.34
N GLU A 76 -4.33 -4.46 7.66
CA GLU A 76 -4.91 -3.34 6.91
C GLU A 76 -4.38 -3.28 5.48
N ILE A 77 -3.09 -3.59 5.30
CA ILE A 77 -2.47 -3.69 3.97
C ILE A 77 -3.09 -4.85 3.18
N ALA A 78 -3.21 -6.02 3.79
CA ALA A 78 -3.82 -7.19 3.14
C ALA A 78 -5.28 -6.92 2.75
N ASP A 79 -6.07 -6.35 3.67
CA ASP A 79 -7.46 -5.98 3.41
C ASP A 79 -7.52 -4.98 2.24
N ARG A 80 -6.68 -3.94 2.21
CA ARG A 80 -6.65 -2.97 1.09
C ARG A 80 -6.28 -3.58 -0.26
N GLU A 81 -5.32 -4.51 -0.31
CA GLU A 81 -4.86 -5.10 -1.57
C GLU A 81 -5.81 -6.19 -2.10
N CYS A 82 -6.56 -6.85 -1.21
CA CYS A 82 -7.48 -7.95 -1.51
C CYS A 82 -8.97 -7.58 -1.50
N ALA A 83 -9.34 -6.36 -1.11
CA ALA A 83 -10.71 -5.87 -1.08
C ALA A 83 -11.20 -5.24 -2.38
#